data_AF-A0A290Z2W6-F1
#
_entry.id   AF-A0A290Z2W6-F1
#
_cell.length_a   1.000
_cell.length_b   1.000
_cell.length_c   1.000
_cell.angle_alpha   90.00
_cell.angle_beta   90.00
_cell.angle_gamma   90.00
#
_symmetry.space_group_name_H-M   'P 1'
#
loop_
_entity.id
_entity.type
_entity.pdbx_description
1 polymer ?
#
loop_
_entity_poly.entity_id
_entity_poly.type
_entity_poly.pdbx_seq_one_letter_code
_entity_poly.pdbx_strand_id
1 'polypeptide(L)'
;MSEVAYSPGQWVALAGEGTWLLVEADPDARVVERCWRLVRSGSPLDPVVEVLLRHARGGACAVRYRSDERRVVLTGDARFAGVRAGTGWLDEPLDPDLDELFLDSGWDPPGPVLPLLGGVVGASALHVRTGAAPRPRSGDEHRAAARHAEDHRPREDEQVVSAIQSLGGDPMAGIGTWTATRAPL
;
A
#
# COMPACT_ATOMS: atom_id res chain seq x y z
N MET A 1 -17.44 -1.28 -1.02
CA MET A 1 -17.28 -1.77 0.36
C MET A 1 -15.80 -1.98 0.51
N SER A 2 -15.14 -1.27 1.42
CA SER A 2 -13.68 -1.34 1.50
C SER A 2 -13.24 -2.60 2.22
N GLU A 3 -12.24 -3.28 1.67
CA GLU A 3 -11.55 -4.39 2.33
C GLU A 3 -10.30 -3.83 3.01
N VAL A 4 -10.06 -4.25 4.25
CA VAL A 4 -8.94 -3.77 5.06
C VAL A 4 -8.17 -4.97 5.55
N ALA A 5 -6.86 -4.89 5.43
CA ALA A 5 -5.95 -5.87 5.99
C ALA A 5 -4.80 -5.17 6.72
N TYR A 6 -4.18 -5.87 7.66
CA TYR A 6 -3.12 -5.31 8.49
C TYR A 6 -1.91 -6.24 8.59
N SER A 7 -0.75 -5.63 8.76
CA SER A 7 0.47 -6.32 9.16
C SER A 7 0.66 -6.15 10.67
N PRO A 8 0.93 -7.21 11.46
CA PRO A 8 1.16 -7.08 12.91
C PRO A 8 2.30 -6.11 13.25
N GLY A 9 2.19 -5.40 14.36
CA GLY A 9 3.19 -4.44 14.81
C GLY A 9 2.86 -3.78 16.15
N GLN A 10 3.66 -2.78 16.52
CA GLN A 10 3.58 -2.11 17.83
C GLN A 10 2.69 -0.87 17.83
N TRP A 11 2.30 -0.34 16.67
CA TRP A 11 1.37 0.79 16.59
C TRP A 11 -0.06 0.27 16.69
N VAL A 12 -1.01 1.15 16.99
CA VAL A 12 -2.41 0.78 17.08
C VAL A 12 -3.11 1.14 15.77
N ALA A 13 -3.65 0.14 15.09
CA ALA A 13 -4.54 0.32 13.96
C ALA A 13 -6.01 0.35 14.43
N LEU A 14 -6.77 1.32 13.93
CA LEU A 14 -8.23 1.38 14.03
C LEU A 14 -8.83 1.31 12.63
N ALA A 15 -9.82 0.45 12.45
CA ALA A 15 -10.58 0.36 11.20
C ALA A 15 -12.07 0.54 11.48
N GLY A 16 -12.68 1.51 10.81
CA GLY A 16 -14.12 1.73 10.77
C GLY A 16 -14.62 1.79 9.34
N GLU A 17 -15.90 2.09 9.18
CA GLU A 17 -16.50 2.23 7.86
C GLU A 17 -15.98 3.50 7.16
N GLY A 18 -15.05 3.33 6.22
CA GLY A 18 -14.48 4.43 5.43
C GLY A 18 -13.53 5.33 6.22
N THR A 19 -13.08 4.92 7.40
CA THR A 19 -12.08 5.66 8.20
C THR A 19 -11.09 4.67 8.80
N TRP A 20 -9.81 4.91 8.58
CA TRP A 20 -8.71 4.08 9.05
C TRP A 20 -7.67 4.95 9.73
N LEU A 21 -7.12 4.45 10.83
CA LEU A 21 -6.13 5.16 11.61
C LEU A 21 -5.00 4.19 11.95
N LEU A 22 -3.76 4.65 11.86
CA LEU A 22 -2.60 4.03 12.47
C LEU A 22 -1.99 5.05 13.42
N VAL A 23 -1.85 4.73 14.71
CA VAL A 23 -1.38 5.67 15.74
C VAL A 23 -0.30 5.05 16.62
N GLU A 24 0.77 5.80 16.85
CA GLU A 24 1.84 5.45 17.78
C GLU A 24 1.39 5.76 19.22
N ALA A 25 0.75 4.77 19.84
CA ALA A 25 0.25 4.85 21.20
C ALA A 25 0.16 3.48 21.86
N ASP A 26 0.10 3.46 23.19
CA ASP A 26 -0.29 2.26 23.94
C ASP A 26 -1.76 1.88 23.62
N PRO A 27 -2.09 0.59 23.43
CA PRO A 27 -3.46 0.14 23.18
C PRO A 27 -4.50 0.62 24.20
N ASP A 28 -4.11 0.77 25.48
CA ASP A 28 -4.99 1.21 26.56
C ASP A 28 -4.98 2.75 26.75
N ALA A 29 -4.28 3.48 25.88
CA ALA A 29 -4.21 4.93 25.95
C ALA A 29 -5.57 5.59 25.63
N ARG A 30 -5.86 6.70 26.31
CA ARG A 30 -7.08 7.49 26.09
C ARG A 30 -7.26 8.00 24.65
N VAL A 31 -6.16 8.19 23.91
CA VAL A 31 -6.19 8.58 22.49
C VAL A 31 -6.85 7.48 21.65
N VAL A 32 -6.48 6.22 21.88
CA VAL A 32 -7.03 5.04 21.19
C VAL A 32 -8.52 4.92 21.46
N GLU A 33 -8.92 4.96 22.74
CA GLU A 33 -10.33 4.84 23.14
C GLU A 33 -11.21 5.94 22.50
N ARG A 34 -10.73 7.19 22.46
CA ARG A 34 -11.45 8.33 21.87
C ARG A 34 -11.51 8.25 20.35
N CYS A 35 -10.38 7.97 19.70
CA CYS A 35 -10.33 7.79 18.25
C CYS A 35 -11.23 6.62 17.83
N TRP A 36 -11.21 5.51 18.56
CA TRP A 36 -12.08 4.36 18.25
C TRP A 36 -13.57 4.73 18.32
N ARG A 37 -13.98 5.50 19.32
CA ARG A 37 -15.37 5.99 19.42
C ARG A 37 -15.81 6.82 18.22
N LEU A 38 -14.92 7.64 17.64
CA LEU A 38 -15.19 8.48 16.48
C LEU A 38 -15.19 7.66 15.17
N VAL A 39 -14.16 6.81 15.02
CA VAL A 39 -13.99 5.92 13.86
C VAL A 39 -15.19 4.97 13.73
N ARG A 40 -15.61 4.34 14.84
CA ARG A 40 -16.75 3.41 14.84
C ARG A 40 -18.09 4.09 14.57
N SER A 41 -18.24 5.38 14.89
CA SER A 41 -19.46 6.14 14.60
C SER A 41 -19.46 6.77 13.21
N GLY A 42 -18.39 6.58 12.43
CA GLY A 42 -18.25 7.18 11.10
C GLY A 42 -18.14 8.70 11.14
N SER A 43 -17.67 9.28 12.25
CA SER A 43 -17.47 10.72 12.41
C SER A 43 -16.54 11.29 11.31
N PRO A 44 -16.69 12.59 10.96
CA PRO A 44 -15.74 13.27 10.08
C PRO A 44 -14.30 13.19 10.61
N LEU A 45 -13.32 13.47 9.75
CA LEU A 45 -11.92 13.32 10.13
C LEU A 45 -11.46 14.40 11.13
N ASP A 46 -12.04 15.60 11.09
CA ASP A 46 -11.67 16.73 11.96
C ASP A 46 -11.69 16.38 13.48
N PRO A 47 -12.78 15.82 14.04
CA PRO A 47 -12.78 15.35 15.42
C PRO A 47 -11.67 14.34 15.76
N VAL A 48 -11.30 13.47 14.81
CA VAL A 48 -10.22 12.50 14.99
C VAL A 48 -8.89 13.24 15.08
N VAL A 49 -8.66 14.20 14.19
CA VAL A 49 -7.46 15.05 14.16
C VAL A 49 -7.34 15.87 15.45
N GLU A 50 -8.43 16.45 15.96
CA GLU A 50 -8.42 17.16 17.25
C GLU A 50 -7.98 16.27 18.43
N VAL A 51 -8.40 15.01 18.43
CA VAL A 51 -7.98 14.03 19.45
C VAL A 51 -6.50 13.70 19.29
N LEU A 52 -6.02 13.49 18.05
CA LEU A 52 -4.61 13.23 17.75
C LEU A 52 -3.73 14.41 18.17
N LEU A 53 -4.08 15.64 17.77
CA LEU A 53 -3.35 16.86 18.14
C LEU A 53 -3.20 17.04 19.65
N ARG A 54 -4.22 16.64 20.41
CA ARG A 54 -4.23 16.82 21.87
C ARG A 54 -3.51 15.71 22.62
N HIS A 55 -3.50 14.49 22.11
CA HIS A 55 -3.12 13.31 22.89
C HIS A 55 -2.06 12.40 22.25
N ALA A 56 -1.87 12.45 20.92
CA ALA A 56 -0.81 11.68 20.28
C ALA A 56 0.55 12.32 20.58
N ARG A 57 1.51 11.51 21.02
CA ARG A 57 2.88 11.95 21.31
C ARG A 57 3.92 11.48 20.31
N GLY A 58 3.53 10.57 19.42
CA GLY A 58 4.33 10.06 18.31
C GLY A 58 3.63 10.30 16.98
N GLY A 59 3.89 9.44 16.00
CA GLY A 59 3.27 9.54 14.69
C GLY A 59 1.83 9.04 14.65
N ALA A 60 1.07 9.55 13.68
CA ALA A 60 -0.25 9.04 13.35
C ALA A 60 -0.56 9.26 11.87
N CYS A 61 -1.28 8.35 11.26
CA CYS A 61 -1.85 8.49 9.92
C CYS A 61 -3.34 8.16 9.99
N ALA A 62 -4.17 9.15 9.71
CA ALA A 62 -5.62 9.04 9.70
C ALA A 62 -6.12 9.27 8.27
N VAL A 63 -6.90 8.31 7.75
CA VAL A 63 -7.49 8.39 6.42
C VAL A 63 -8.99 8.32 6.55
N ARG A 64 -9.67 9.21 5.84
CA ARG A 64 -11.09 9.08 5.56
C ARG A 64 -11.31 9.00 4.07
N TYR A 65 -12.08 7.99 3.65
CA TYR A 65 -12.40 7.74 2.26
C TYR A 65 -13.87 7.38 2.13
N ARG A 66 -14.71 8.41 2.06
CA ARG A 66 -16.14 8.33 1.77
C ARG A 66 -16.49 9.33 0.68
N SER A 67 -17.67 9.20 0.08
CA SER A 67 -18.09 10.08 -1.03
C SER A 67 -18.17 11.56 -0.63
N ASP A 68 -18.45 11.84 0.63
CA ASP A 68 -18.56 13.18 1.24
C ASP A 68 -17.21 13.73 1.75
N GLU A 69 -16.24 12.86 2.05
CA GLU A 69 -14.95 13.26 2.61
C GLU A 69 -13.84 12.27 2.21
N ARG A 70 -12.84 12.77 1.48
CA ARG A 70 -11.67 12.01 0.99
C ARG A 70 -10.39 12.74 1.32
N ARG A 71 -9.68 12.26 2.33
CA ARG A 71 -8.61 13.02 2.98
C ARG A 71 -7.69 12.11 3.76
N VAL A 72 -6.42 12.47 3.80
CA VAL A 72 -5.41 11.88 4.68
C VAL A 72 -4.77 12.95 5.54
N VAL A 73 -4.57 12.62 6.82
CA VAL A 73 -3.82 13.43 7.76
C VAL A 73 -2.69 12.60 8.35
N LEU A 74 -1.47 13.13 8.29
CA LEU A 74 -0.26 12.50 8.78
C LEU A 74 0.48 13.40 9.76
N THR A 75 1.14 12.76 10.72
CA THR A 75 2.09 13.40 11.64
C THR A 75 3.18 12.43 12.04
N GLY A 76 4.34 12.97 12.41
CA GLY A 76 5.50 12.21 12.87
C GLY A 76 6.02 11.21 11.83
N ASP A 77 6.33 10.01 12.29
CA ASP A 77 6.95 8.96 11.48
C ASP A 77 5.96 8.11 10.67
N ALA A 78 4.65 8.34 10.83
CA ALA A 78 3.63 7.65 10.06
C ALA A 78 3.74 8.00 8.57
N ARG A 79 3.45 7.01 7.73
CA ARG A 79 3.53 7.14 6.29
C ARG A 79 2.21 6.77 5.62
N PHE A 80 1.95 7.44 4.50
CA PHE A 80 0.87 7.15 3.57
C PHE A 80 1.46 7.04 2.17
N ALA A 81 1.30 5.88 1.53
CA ALA A 81 1.90 5.59 0.22
C ALA A 81 3.41 5.95 0.16
N GLY A 82 4.14 5.69 1.26
CA GLY A 82 5.57 6.01 1.40
C GLY A 82 5.91 7.47 1.73
N VAL A 83 4.93 8.38 1.74
CA VAL A 83 5.10 9.79 2.11
C VAL A 83 4.94 9.97 3.62
N ARG A 84 5.84 10.74 4.24
CA ARG A 84 5.80 11.09 5.67
C ARG A 84 5.60 12.60 5.87
N ALA A 85 5.00 13.01 6.98
CA ALA A 85 4.83 14.42 7.33
C ALA A 85 6.13 15.07 7.86
N GLY A 86 7.06 14.27 8.40
CA GLY A 86 8.30 14.79 9.00
C GLY A 86 8.04 15.45 10.36
N THR A 87 8.60 16.64 10.59
CA THR A 87 8.44 17.37 11.87
C THR A 87 7.11 18.12 11.99
N GLY A 88 6.25 18.04 10.97
CA GLY A 88 5.00 18.79 10.87
C GLY A 88 3.79 17.90 10.67
N TRP A 89 2.71 18.53 10.20
CA TRP A 89 1.48 17.86 9.81
C TRP A 89 1.31 17.96 8.30
N LEU A 90 0.78 16.89 7.71
CA LEU A 90 0.34 16.88 6.33
C LEU A 90 -1.17 16.59 6.33
N ASP A 91 -1.95 17.42 5.65
CA ASP A 91 -3.40 17.26 5.48
C ASP A 91 -3.70 17.45 3.99
N GLU A 92 -3.99 16.35 3.32
CA GLU A 92 -4.08 16.32 1.85
C GLU A 92 -5.39 15.66 1.40
N PRO A 93 -6.02 16.18 0.33
CA PRO A 93 -7.14 15.51 -0.29
C PRO A 93 -6.69 14.19 -0.93
N LEU A 94 -7.58 13.19 -0.92
CA LEU A 94 -7.35 11.92 -1.59
C LEU A 94 -8.04 11.89 -2.96
N ASP A 95 -7.35 11.30 -3.93
CA ASP A 95 -7.87 11.11 -5.27
C ASP A 95 -9.15 10.21 -5.23
N PRO A 96 -10.26 10.66 -5.82
CA PRO A 96 -11.53 9.93 -5.85
C PRO A 96 -11.47 8.58 -6.56
N ASP A 97 -10.45 8.34 -7.37
CA ASP A 97 -10.25 7.13 -8.18
C ASP A 97 -9.15 6.21 -7.61
N LEU A 98 -8.66 6.47 -6.40
CA LEU A 98 -7.75 5.56 -5.69
C LEU A 98 -8.41 4.19 -5.47
N ASP A 99 -7.74 3.13 -5.89
CA ASP A 99 -8.15 1.73 -5.68
C ASP A 99 -7.52 1.11 -4.42
N GLU A 100 -6.36 1.62 -3.99
CA GLU A 100 -5.60 1.09 -2.87
C GLU A 100 -4.99 2.22 -2.03
N LEU A 101 -4.94 2.01 -0.71
CA LEU A 101 -4.33 2.90 0.27
C LEU A 101 -3.41 2.08 1.17
N PHE A 102 -2.22 2.60 1.43
CA PHE A 102 -1.25 1.98 2.31
C PHE A 102 -0.82 2.97 3.40
N LEU A 103 -1.15 2.64 4.64
CA LEU A 103 -0.71 3.38 5.83
C LEU A 103 0.32 2.52 6.56
N ASP A 104 1.47 3.06 6.88
CA ASP A 104 2.53 2.28 7.53
C ASP A 104 3.33 3.09 8.56
N SER A 105 3.95 2.39 9.51
CA SER A 105 4.83 2.98 10.52
C SER A 105 6.29 3.11 10.06
N GLY A 106 6.58 2.82 8.79
CA GLY A 106 7.95 2.78 8.25
C GLY A 106 8.78 1.54 8.63
N TRP A 107 8.17 0.49 9.20
CA TRP A 107 8.85 -0.74 9.62
C TRP A 107 8.87 -1.81 8.50
N ASP A 108 10.03 -2.46 8.29
CA ASP A 108 10.30 -3.49 7.27
C ASP A 108 11.09 -4.67 7.91
N PRO A 109 10.80 -5.95 7.63
CA PRO A 109 9.78 -6.47 6.70
C PRO A 109 8.37 -6.56 7.28
N PRO A 110 7.32 -6.31 6.47
CA PRO A 110 5.95 -6.51 6.88
C PRO A 110 5.69 -8.01 7.11
N GLY A 111 5.01 -8.32 8.22
CA GLY A 111 4.53 -9.67 8.50
C GLY A 111 3.39 -10.10 7.57
N PRO A 112 2.81 -11.31 7.77
CA PRO A 112 1.66 -11.75 6.99
C PRO A 112 0.48 -10.81 7.20
N VAL A 113 -0.19 -10.48 6.10
CA VAL A 113 -1.32 -9.56 6.07
C VAL A 113 -2.61 -10.33 6.34
N LEU A 114 -3.36 -9.94 7.37
CA LEU A 114 -4.63 -10.56 7.76
C LEU A 114 -5.79 -9.57 7.62
N PRO A 115 -7.02 -10.03 7.30
CA PRO A 115 -8.16 -9.15 7.18
C PRO A 115 -8.54 -8.55 8.54
N LEU A 116 -8.82 -7.25 8.56
CA LEU A 116 -9.35 -6.52 9.71
C LEU A 116 -10.77 -6.05 9.39
N LEU A 117 -11.77 -6.79 9.87
CA LEU A 117 -13.18 -6.46 9.69
C LEU A 117 -13.63 -5.46 10.76
N GLY A 118 -13.07 -4.25 10.68
CA GLY A 118 -13.27 -3.20 11.68
C GLY A 118 -12.68 -3.54 13.06
N GLY A 119 -12.52 -2.53 13.92
CA GLY A 119 -12.01 -2.70 15.28
C GLY A 119 -10.63 -2.11 15.51
N VAL A 120 -9.94 -2.63 16.52
CA VAL A 120 -8.66 -2.13 17.06
C VAL A 120 -7.67 -3.28 17.17
N VAL A 121 -6.47 -3.14 16.59
CA VAL A 121 -5.40 -4.16 16.63
C VAL A 121 -4.02 -3.51 16.71
N GLY A 122 -3.03 -4.27 17.20
CA GLY A 122 -1.62 -3.91 17.03
C GLY A 122 -1.17 -4.16 15.58
N ALA A 123 -0.65 -3.13 14.92
CA ALA A 123 -0.24 -3.16 13.52
C ALA A 123 1.03 -2.34 13.26
N SER A 124 1.73 -2.69 12.18
CA SER A 124 2.79 -1.90 11.55
C SER A 124 2.30 -1.27 10.25
N ALA A 125 1.27 -1.83 9.63
CA ALA A 125 0.67 -1.30 8.42
C ALA A 125 -0.81 -1.66 8.30
N LEU A 126 -1.55 -0.82 7.55
CA LEU A 126 -2.89 -1.06 7.04
C LEU A 126 -2.86 -0.98 5.51
N HIS A 127 -3.37 -2.03 4.87
CA HIS A 127 -3.61 -2.08 3.44
C HIS A 127 -5.12 -2.05 3.20
N VAL A 128 -5.60 -1.04 2.49
CA VAL A 128 -7.03 -0.82 2.24
C VAL A 128 -7.26 -0.86 0.75
N ARG A 129 -8.24 -1.66 0.31
CA ARG A 129 -8.70 -1.69 -1.07
C ARG A 129 -10.05 -0.97 -1.15
N THR A 130 -10.09 0.13 -1.88
CA THR A 130 -11.22 1.04 -2.02
C THR A 130 -12.10 0.65 -3.22
N GLY A 131 -12.47 -0.63 -3.32
CA GLY A 131 -13.30 -1.15 -4.41
C GLY A 131 -14.76 -1.39 -4.05
N ALA A 132 -15.68 -1.08 -4.97
CA ALA A 132 -16.88 -1.90 -5.13
C ALA A 132 -16.49 -3.14 -5.94
N ALA A 133 -17.06 -4.32 -5.64
CA ALA A 133 -16.84 -5.52 -6.43
C ALA A 133 -16.99 -5.22 -7.94
N PRO A 134 -16.17 -5.83 -8.81
CA PRO A 134 -16.22 -5.55 -10.24
C PRO A 134 -17.65 -5.75 -10.75
N ARG A 135 -18.27 -4.71 -11.32
CA ARG A 135 -19.57 -4.88 -11.97
C ARG A 135 -19.36 -5.82 -13.16
N PRO A 136 -20.17 -6.89 -13.31
CA PRO A 136 -20.15 -7.64 -14.55
C PRO A 136 -20.48 -6.64 -15.68
N ARG A 137 -19.64 -6.61 -16.71
CA ARG A 137 -19.95 -5.90 -17.95
C ARG A 137 -21.21 -6.55 -18.51
N SER A 138 -22.38 -5.98 -18.20
CA SER A 138 -23.61 -6.24 -18.93
C SER A 138 -23.42 -5.67 -20.33
N GLY A 139 -22.86 -6.51 -21.19
CA GLY A 139 -22.57 -6.23 -22.58
C GLY A 139 -22.70 -7.52 -23.37
N ASP A 140 -23.83 -8.20 -23.18
CA ASP A 140 -24.43 -9.01 -24.23
C ASP A 140 -25.70 -8.30 -24.70
N GLU A 141 -25.97 -8.45 -26.00
CA GLU A 141 -26.94 -7.76 -26.86
C GLU A 141 -26.33 -6.52 -27.56
N HIS A 142 -26.19 -6.44 -28.89
CA HIS A 142 -26.80 -7.24 -29.96
C HIS A 142 -26.08 -6.98 -31.31
N ARG A 143 -25.51 -8.03 -31.90
CA ARG A 143 -25.61 -8.44 -33.33
C ARG A 143 -25.61 -7.36 -34.46
N ALA A 144 -24.50 -7.29 -35.21
CA ALA A 144 -24.36 -7.18 -36.68
C ALA A 144 -22.98 -6.54 -36.97
N ALA A 145 -22.04 -7.13 -37.69
CA ALA A 145 -22.18 -7.75 -38.98
C ALA A 145 -21.26 -8.97 -39.12
N ALA A 146 -21.82 -10.02 -39.70
CA ALA A 146 -21.09 -11.13 -40.25
C ALA A 146 -20.75 -10.83 -41.72
N ARG A 147 -19.60 -11.36 -42.16
CA ARG A 147 -19.24 -11.78 -43.53
C ARG A 147 -18.67 -10.72 -44.48
N HIS A 148 -17.39 -10.87 -44.83
CA HIS A 148 -16.87 -11.46 -46.09
C HIS A 148 -15.33 -11.18 -46.12
N ALA A 149 -14.46 -12.21 -46.21
CA ALA A 149 -13.87 -12.75 -47.45
C ALA A 149 -13.03 -11.65 -48.17
N GLU A 150 -11.72 -11.74 -48.41
CA GLU A 150 -10.87 -12.78 -49.01
C GLU A 150 -9.39 -12.43 -48.68
N ASP A 151 -8.56 -13.41 -48.35
CA ASP A 151 -7.52 -14.01 -49.24
C ASP A 151 -6.47 -12.99 -49.71
N HIS A 152 -5.20 -13.19 -49.34
CA HIS A 152 -4.03 -13.05 -50.22
C HIS A 152 -2.76 -13.63 -49.54
N ARG A 153 -2.08 -14.47 -50.33
CA ARG A 153 -0.99 -15.43 -50.06
C ARG A 153 0.37 -14.85 -49.58
N PRO A 154 1.29 -15.74 -49.12
CA PRO A 154 2.59 -15.38 -48.54
C PRO A 154 3.68 -15.17 -49.58
N ARG A 155 4.77 -14.49 -49.18
CA ARG A 155 6.08 -14.53 -49.87
C ARG A 155 7.20 -14.72 -48.86
N GLU A 156 7.91 -15.83 -49.05
CA GLU A 156 9.24 -16.14 -48.52
C GLU A 156 10.32 -15.35 -49.27
N ASP A 157 11.54 -15.41 -48.71
CA ASP A 157 12.85 -15.05 -49.25
C ASP A 157 13.34 -13.60 -49.08
N GLU A 158 14.12 -13.38 -48.00
CA GLU A 158 15.51 -12.96 -48.19
C GLU A 158 16.43 -13.50 -47.08
N GLN A 159 17.44 -14.24 -47.51
CA GLN A 159 18.49 -14.88 -46.72
C GLN A 159 19.56 -13.87 -46.30
N VAL A 160 20.14 -14.00 -45.09
CA VAL A 160 21.59 -13.90 -44.90
C VAL A 160 22.06 -14.94 -43.89
N VAL A 161 23.19 -15.53 -44.26
CA VAL A 161 23.83 -16.75 -43.82
C VAL A 161 24.76 -16.54 -42.61
N SER A 162 24.88 -17.63 -41.84
CA SER A 162 26.04 -18.08 -41.04
C SER A 162 26.30 -17.53 -39.63
N ALA A 163 26.22 -18.49 -38.70
CA ALA A 163 27.31 -18.99 -37.82
C ALA A 163 28.06 -17.93 -36.99
N ILE A 164 28.10 -18.07 -35.67
CA ILE A 164 29.06 -18.98 -35.01
C ILE A 164 28.41 -19.65 -33.79
N GLN A 165 28.38 -20.98 -33.79
CA GLN A 165 28.35 -21.80 -32.59
C GLN A 165 29.76 -21.94 -32.02
N SER A 166 29.85 -21.84 -30.69
CA SER A 166 30.66 -22.64 -29.75
C SER A 166 32.16 -22.84 -30.00
N LEU A 167 32.94 -22.49 -28.97
CA LEU A 167 34.07 -23.22 -28.36
C LEU A 167 34.47 -22.35 -27.14
N GLY A 168 34.39 -22.76 -25.88
CA GLY A 168 35.06 -23.91 -25.28
C GLY A 168 36.46 -23.50 -24.81
N GLY A 169 36.62 -23.11 -23.54
CA GLY A 169 37.93 -22.78 -22.97
C GLY A 169 37.88 -22.33 -21.50
N ASP A 170 38.24 -23.24 -20.59
CA ASP A 170 38.72 -22.95 -19.23
C ASP A 170 40.01 -22.10 -19.30
N PRO A 171 40.31 -21.23 -18.32
CA PRO A 171 41.23 -21.68 -17.28
C PRO A 171 41.12 -21.01 -15.89
N MET A 172 41.39 -21.81 -14.86
CA MET A 172 42.05 -21.41 -13.62
C MET A 172 43.38 -20.67 -13.88
N ALA A 173 43.51 -19.43 -13.40
CA ALA A 173 44.74 -18.84 -12.83
C ALA A 173 44.52 -17.36 -12.44
N GLY A 174 44.75 -16.98 -11.18
CA GLY A 174 44.99 -15.56 -10.85
C GLY A 174 44.50 -14.99 -9.51
N ILE A 175 45.09 -15.44 -8.39
CA ILE A 175 45.58 -14.61 -7.26
C ILE A 175 44.88 -13.26 -6.94
N GLY A 176 44.33 -13.16 -5.72
CA GLY A 176 43.85 -11.91 -5.14
C GLY A 176 43.28 -12.05 -3.71
N THR A 177 44.15 -12.43 -2.78
CA THR A 177 43.92 -12.54 -1.33
C THR A 177 43.34 -11.25 -0.74
N TRP A 178 42.18 -11.30 -0.08
CA TRP A 178 41.75 -10.27 0.87
C TRP A 178 41.97 -10.79 2.29
N THR A 179 43.01 -10.26 2.94
CA THR A 179 43.37 -10.55 4.33
C THR A 179 42.42 -9.83 5.28
N ALA A 180 41.74 -10.61 6.12
CA ALA A 180 41.25 -10.14 7.41
C ALA A 180 42.44 -9.92 8.35
N THR A 181 42.52 -8.77 9.02
CA THR A 181 43.33 -8.63 10.23
C THR A 181 42.68 -7.64 11.21
N ARG A 182 42.61 -8.12 12.46
CA ARG A 182 42.12 -7.50 13.69
C ARG A 182 42.84 -6.20 14.06
N ALA A 183 42.16 -5.43 14.91
CA ALA A 183 42.70 -4.46 15.84
C ALA A 183 43.87 -4.99 16.69
N PRO A 184 44.63 -4.06 17.30
CA PRO A 184 45.01 -4.24 18.71
C PRO A 184 44.77 -2.98 19.58
N LEU A 185 44.31 -3.28 20.80
CA LEU A 185 44.50 -2.65 22.12
C LEU A 185 44.51 -1.12 22.25
#